data_AF-E6XF47-F1
#
_entry.id   AF-E6XF47-F1
#
_cell.length_a   1.000
_cell.length_b   1.000
_cell.length_c   1.000
_cell.angle_alpha   90.00
_cell.angle_beta   90.00
_cell.angle_gamma   90.00
#
_symmetry.space_group_name_H-M   'P 1'
#
loop_
_entity.id
_entity.type
_entity.pdbx_description
1 polymer ?
#
loop_
_entity_poly.entity_id
_entity_poly.type
_entity_poly.pdbx_seq_one_letter_code
_entity_poly.pdbx_strand_id
1 'polypeptide(L)'
;MKKVNLLYFILSILFIACEGDQGSTGSQGSNGSTSLINITDEAPGSNCDNGGLKIETGLDSNANGILESNEVQNTRFVCNGINGNTSLTTVITEPAGANCTNGGIKINAGLDVNGNGNLEESEITSSAFICNGVDGDNNGLTRITNENAGVTCANGGLKVDYGIDVNNDGVLNDLEVDYTTYACFDQSSSLSLINITDEPEGSFCENGGIKIDTGLDLNGNQVLDDAEIQITKYVCNGIDGIINEEIRIKIVEGIGTAATTTSSTPILISGISFDKRNFDNIDAIFFESDPYVSNNSNFALVELYNISDNVGINNTLLRTNNVFSLKEALLSNDIFNELPEEEINLGIRFSAELDGEFSASGIPYLVLRRSN
;
A
#
# COMPACT_ATOMS: atom_id res chain seq x y z
N MET A 1 -113.96 13.42 9.60
CA MET A 1 -113.48 12.14 9.03
C MET A 1 -113.53 12.22 7.51
N LYS A 2 -112.52 11.67 6.81
CA LYS A 2 -112.38 11.43 5.35
C LYS A 2 -112.76 12.54 4.31
N LYS A 3 -111.76 12.82 3.46
CA LYS A 3 -111.67 13.61 2.22
C LYS A 3 -112.85 13.52 1.21
N VAL A 4 -112.97 14.53 0.34
CA VAL A 4 -112.90 14.43 -1.15
C VAL A 4 -112.65 15.85 -1.77
N ASN A 5 -112.10 15.90 -2.99
CA ASN A 5 -111.46 17.06 -3.63
C ASN A 5 -112.38 17.96 -4.50
N LEU A 6 -111.97 19.22 -4.74
CA LEU A 6 -112.02 19.99 -6.01
C LEU A 6 -111.42 21.42 -5.79
N LEU A 7 -110.94 22.23 -6.76
CA LEU A 7 -110.13 22.03 -7.99
C LEU A 7 -109.66 23.41 -8.56
N TYR A 8 -108.61 23.45 -9.41
CA TYR A 8 -108.20 24.56 -10.34
C TYR A 8 -107.62 25.90 -9.78
N PHE A 9 -106.76 26.67 -10.50
CA PHE A 9 -105.77 26.42 -11.59
C PHE A 9 -104.93 27.70 -11.89
N ILE A 10 -103.77 27.59 -12.58
CA ILE A 10 -102.93 28.65 -13.23
C ILE A 10 -102.36 29.78 -12.31
N LEU A 11 -101.22 30.45 -12.57
CA LEU A 11 -100.31 30.53 -13.74
C LEU A 11 -98.87 30.85 -13.30
N SER A 12 -97.88 30.11 -13.81
CA SER A 12 -96.44 30.40 -13.63
C SER A 12 -95.70 30.34 -14.97
N ILE A 13 -95.17 31.49 -15.41
CA ILE A 13 -94.42 31.65 -16.66
C ILE A 13 -92.95 31.32 -16.38
N LEU A 14 -92.41 30.31 -17.06
CA LEU A 14 -90.98 29.99 -17.02
C LEU A 14 -90.20 30.92 -17.96
N PHE A 15 -89.17 31.57 -17.42
CA PHE A 15 -88.09 32.14 -18.23
C PHE A 15 -87.20 31.01 -18.75
N ILE A 16 -87.01 30.93 -20.06
CA ILE A 16 -86.05 30.01 -20.68
C ILE A 16 -84.71 30.75 -20.78
N ALA A 17 -83.78 30.42 -19.88
CA ALA A 17 -82.37 30.71 -20.07
C ALA A 17 -81.76 29.57 -20.89
N CYS A 18 -81.05 29.91 -21.97
CA CYS A 18 -80.31 28.94 -22.76
C CYS A 18 -78.84 28.98 -22.32
N GLU A 19 -78.46 28.11 -21.39
CA GLU A 19 -77.05 27.78 -21.20
C GLU A 19 -76.62 26.90 -22.38
N GLY A 20 -75.63 27.37 -23.14
CA GLY A 20 -75.00 26.55 -24.16
C GLY A 20 -74.00 25.61 -23.50
N ASP A 21 -74.20 24.30 -23.65
CA ASP A 21 -73.31 23.29 -23.10
C ASP A 21 -71.84 23.55 -23.48
N GLN A 22 -70.93 23.41 -22.52
CA GLN A 22 -69.50 23.51 -22.78
C GLN A 22 -69.10 22.44 -23.81
N GLY A 23 -68.53 22.87 -24.94
CA GLY A 23 -68.07 21.97 -25.99
C GLY A 23 -67.14 20.88 -25.46
N SER A 24 -67.31 19.65 -25.96
CA SER A 24 -66.54 18.50 -25.47
C SER A 24 -65.04 18.71 -25.63
N THR A 25 -64.26 18.30 -24.63
CA THR A 25 -62.80 18.27 -24.68
C THR A 25 -62.36 17.55 -25.95
N GLY A 26 -61.48 18.17 -26.74
CA GLY A 26 -60.94 17.56 -27.95
C GLY A 26 -60.23 16.23 -27.63
N SER A 27 -60.29 15.28 -28.57
CA SER A 27 -59.59 14.01 -28.45
C SER A 27 -58.09 14.24 -28.24
N GLN A 28 -57.49 13.49 -27.30
CA GLN A 28 -56.04 13.46 -27.14
C GLN A 28 -55.36 13.11 -28.48
N GLY A 29 -54.32 13.85 -28.85
CA GLY A 29 -53.53 13.55 -30.04
C GLY A 29 -52.79 12.22 -29.91
N SER A 30 -52.47 11.62 -31.06
CA SER A 30 -51.66 10.38 -31.11
C SER A 30 -50.33 10.55 -30.36
N ASN A 31 -49.85 9.48 -29.74
CA ASN A 31 -48.48 9.43 -29.23
C ASN A 31 -47.48 9.67 -30.38
N GLY A 32 -46.43 10.44 -30.13
CA GLY A 32 -45.33 10.61 -31.10
C GLY A 32 -44.48 9.35 -31.23
N SER A 33 -43.86 9.16 -32.40
CA SER A 33 -42.91 8.07 -32.63
C SER A 33 -41.71 8.13 -31.68
N THR A 34 -41.23 6.97 -31.25
CA THR A 34 -40.03 6.84 -30.41
C THR A 34 -38.78 7.23 -31.21
N SER A 35 -37.87 7.99 -30.60
CA SER A 35 -36.54 8.22 -31.17
C SER A 35 -35.56 7.19 -30.60
N LEU A 36 -34.83 6.50 -31.48
CA LEU A 36 -33.83 5.49 -31.11
C LEU A 36 -32.42 5.94 -31.48
N ILE A 37 -31.46 5.41 -30.75
CA ILE A 37 -30.02 5.60 -30.97
C ILE A 37 -29.39 4.21 -31.08
N ASN A 38 -28.63 3.97 -32.13
CA ASN A 38 -27.76 2.80 -32.27
C ASN A 38 -26.30 3.25 -32.21
N ILE A 39 -25.46 2.52 -31.48
CA ILE A 39 -24.02 2.79 -31.36
C ILE A 39 -23.29 1.50 -31.71
N THR A 40 -22.36 1.60 -32.65
CA THR A 40 -21.57 0.47 -33.18
C THR A 40 -20.12 0.89 -33.35
N ASP A 41 -19.19 -0.05 -33.32
CA ASP A 41 -17.77 0.23 -33.57
C ASP A 41 -17.55 0.61 -35.04
N GLU A 42 -16.83 1.71 -35.28
CA GLU A 42 -16.36 2.12 -36.60
C GLU A 42 -14.92 1.60 -36.80
N ALA A 43 -14.71 0.81 -37.85
CA ALA A 43 -13.39 0.31 -38.20
C ALA A 43 -12.47 1.43 -38.74
N PRO A 44 -11.14 1.31 -38.60
CA PRO A 44 -10.18 2.23 -39.24
C PRO A 44 -10.42 2.35 -40.75
N GLY A 45 -10.57 3.58 -41.25
CA GLY A 45 -10.91 3.85 -42.65
C GLY A 45 -11.29 5.30 -42.93
N SER A 46 -11.97 5.54 -44.06
CA SER A 46 -12.22 6.90 -44.59
C SER A 46 -13.06 7.83 -43.70
N ASN A 47 -13.75 7.30 -42.69
CA ASN A 47 -14.53 8.08 -41.75
C ASN A 47 -13.71 8.42 -40.48
N CYS A 48 -12.83 7.52 -40.06
CA CYS A 48 -11.97 7.64 -38.88
C CYS A 48 -10.67 6.85 -39.08
N ASP A 49 -9.52 7.54 -39.18
CA ASP A 49 -8.22 6.91 -39.49
C ASP A 49 -7.81 5.83 -38.47
N ASN A 50 -8.16 6.00 -37.19
CA ASN A 50 -7.86 5.07 -36.09
C ASN A 50 -9.11 4.31 -35.58
N GLY A 51 -10.17 4.25 -36.39
CA GLY A 51 -11.48 3.75 -35.99
C GLY A 51 -12.15 4.63 -34.92
N GLY A 52 -13.21 4.12 -34.31
CA GLY A 52 -13.97 4.86 -33.28
C GLY A 52 -15.37 4.31 -33.08
N LEU A 53 -16.34 5.18 -32.84
CA LEU A 53 -17.75 4.83 -32.72
C LEU A 53 -18.59 5.49 -33.83
N LYS A 54 -19.45 4.69 -34.46
CA LYS A 54 -20.52 5.12 -35.36
C LYS A 54 -21.82 5.21 -34.56
N ILE A 55 -22.39 6.41 -34.52
CA ILE A 55 -23.64 6.74 -33.83
C ILE A 55 -24.72 7.04 -34.87
N GLU A 56 -25.82 6.31 -34.83
CA GLU A 56 -26.97 6.46 -35.71
C GLU A 56 -28.21 6.82 -34.90
N THR A 57 -29.00 7.79 -35.37
CA THR A 57 -30.25 8.20 -34.73
C THR A 57 -31.38 8.31 -35.73
N GLY A 58 -32.60 7.99 -35.30
CA GLY A 58 -33.79 7.99 -36.15
C GLY A 58 -35.07 7.76 -35.38
N LEU A 59 -36.20 7.85 -36.09
CA LEU A 59 -37.52 7.58 -35.52
C LEU A 59 -37.92 6.13 -35.81
N ASP A 60 -38.18 5.36 -34.76
CA ASP A 60 -38.84 4.06 -34.82
C ASP A 60 -40.25 4.26 -35.38
N SER A 61 -40.36 4.02 -36.68
CA SER A 61 -41.51 4.36 -37.52
C SER A 61 -42.45 3.17 -37.66
N ASN A 62 -41.94 1.95 -37.45
CA ASN A 62 -42.73 0.72 -37.40
C ASN A 62 -43.11 0.30 -35.95
N ALA A 63 -42.55 0.96 -34.94
CA ALA A 63 -42.74 0.73 -33.50
C ALA A 63 -42.23 -0.64 -32.99
N ASN A 64 -41.15 -1.17 -33.57
CA ASN A 64 -40.58 -2.47 -33.21
C ASN A 64 -39.47 -2.41 -32.14
N GLY A 65 -38.99 -1.22 -31.76
CA GLY A 65 -37.95 -1.02 -30.76
C GLY A 65 -36.50 -1.22 -31.22
N ILE A 66 -36.26 -1.37 -32.54
CA ILE A 66 -34.96 -1.54 -33.17
C ILE A 66 -34.80 -0.46 -34.23
N LEU A 67 -33.68 0.29 -34.23
CA LEU A 67 -33.42 1.27 -35.27
C LEU A 67 -33.00 0.57 -36.58
N GLU A 68 -33.93 0.43 -37.53
CA GLU A 68 -33.65 -0.18 -38.83
C GLU A 68 -32.88 0.79 -39.76
N SER A 69 -32.17 0.26 -40.76
CA SER A 69 -31.36 1.07 -41.68
C SER A 69 -32.19 2.07 -42.52
N ASN A 70 -33.47 1.77 -42.75
CA ASN A 70 -34.46 2.65 -43.37
C ASN A 70 -35.01 3.75 -42.44
N GLU A 71 -34.75 3.66 -41.13
CA GLU A 71 -35.24 4.61 -40.12
C GLU A 71 -34.15 5.57 -39.63
N VAL A 72 -32.88 5.28 -39.92
CA VAL A 72 -31.74 6.17 -39.63
C VAL A 72 -31.90 7.49 -40.37
N GLN A 73 -31.95 8.58 -39.60
CA GLN A 73 -32.04 9.96 -40.11
C GLN A 73 -30.71 10.71 -40.02
N ASN A 74 -29.86 10.36 -39.05
CA ASN A 74 -28.54 10.94 -38.88
C ASN A 74 -27.50 9.87 -38.53
N THR A 75 -26.33 9.97 -39.16
CA THR A 75 -25.12 9.24 -38.77
C THR A 75 -24.05 10.24 -38.35
N ARG A 76 -23.31 9.94 -37.28
CA ARG A 76 -22.12 10.68 -36.84
C ARG A 76 -21.03 9.69 -36.44
N PHE A 77 -19.78 10.12 -36.57
CA PHE A 77 -18.61 9.33 -36.20
C PHE A 77 -17.86 10.07 -35.09
N VAL A 78 -17.41 9.31 -34.09
CA VAL A 78 -16.55 9.78 -32.99
C VAL A 78 -15.25 9.00 -33.11
N CYS A 79 -14.23 9.62 -33.71
CA CYS A 79 -12.98 8.95 -34.02
C CYS A 79 -12.04 8.88 -32.81
N ASN A 80 -11.29 7.78 -32.72
CA ASN A 80 -10.22 7.61 -31.75
C ASN A 80 -9.06 8.58 -32.03
N GLY A 81 -8.42 9.05 -30.96
CA GLY A 81 -7.14 9.75 -31.06
C GLY A 81 -6.01 8.81 -31.49
N ILE A 82 -4.87 9.39 -31.85
CA ILE A 82 -3.61 8.63 -31.98
C ILE A 82 -3.15 8.27 -30.57
N ASN A 83 -2.72 7.01 -30.35
CA ASN A 83 -2.09 6.61 -29.09
C ASN A 83 -0.84 7.46 -28.84
N GLY A 84 -0.74 8.06 -27.65
CA GLY A 84 0.48 8.77 -27.26
C GLY A 84 1.64 7.80 -27.05
N ASN A 85 2.85 8.20 -27.46
CA ASN A 85 4.06 7.47 -27.13
C ASN A 85 4.24 7.37 -25.60
N THR A 86 4.69 6.21 -25.13
CA THR A 86 4.97 5.99 -23.71
C THR A 86 6.13 6.87 -23.26
N SER A 87 5.94 7.66 -22.20
CA SER A 87 7.07 8.33 -21.55
C SER A 87 7.79 7.34 -20.65
N LEU A 88 9.09 7.15 -20.87
CA LEU A 88 9.92 6.25 -20.09
C LEU A 88 10.96 7.04 -19.27
N THR A 89 11.36 6.44 -18.14
CA THR A 89 12.39 6.95 -17.23
C THR A 89 13.35 5.83 -16.89
N THR A 90 14.65 6.09 -16.94
CA THR A 90 15.69 5.16 -16.47
C THR A 90 16.52 5.80 -15.36
N VAL A 91 16.85 5.04 -14.34
CA VAL A 91 17.80 5.44 -13.30
C VAL A 91 19.07 4.61 -13.47
N ILE A 92 20.23 5.27 -13.57
CA ILE A 92 21.54 4.64 -13.64
C ILE A 92 22.48 5.28 -12.62
N THR A 93 23.49 4.54 -12.16
CA THR A 93 24.51 5.09 -11.25
C THR A 93 25.36 6.15 -11.96
N GLU A 94 25.52 7.31 -11.33
CA GLU A 94 26.46 8.36 -11.76
C GLU A 94 27.78 8.19 -11.00
N PRO A 95 28.93 7.95 -11.67
CA PRO A 95 30.22 7.83 -11.01
C PRO A 95 30.70 9.19 -10.46
N ALA A 96 31.60 9.14 -9.47
CA ALA A 96 32.27 10.33 -8.94
C ALA A 96 33.00 11.10 -10.05
N GLY A 97 32.66 12.39 -10.22
CA GLY A 97 33.15 13.18 -11.34
C GLY A 97 32.57 14.58 -11.43
N ALA A 98 32.55 15.15 -12.64
CA ALA A 98 32.21 16.55 -12.87
C ALA A 98 30.74 16.92 -12.60
N ASN A 99 29.82 15.95 -12.68
CA ASN A 99 28.40 16.17 -12.36
C ASN A 99 28.13 16.02 -10.86
N CYS A 100 28.74 15.00 -10.23
CA CYS A 100 28.60 14.69 -8.81
C CYS A 100 29.95 14.28 -8.20
N THR A 101 30.49 15.10 -7.29
CA THR A 101 31.82 14.88 -6.69
C THR A 101 31.96 13.52 -6.00
N ASN A 102 30.89 13.05 -5.34
CA ASN A 102 30.86 11.80 -4.56
C ASN A 102 30.05 10.69 -5.27
N GLY A 103 29.81 10.85 -6.58
CA GLY A 103 28.88 10.02 -7.34
C GLY A 103 27.43 10.24 -6.94
N GLY A 104 26.54 9.35 -7.39
CA GLY A 104 25.11 9.39 -7.11
C GLY A 104 24.32 8.61 -8.14
N ILE A 105 23.17 9.14 -8.55
CA ILE A 105 22.35 8.57 -9.63
C ILE A 105 22.01 9.63 -10.69
N LYS A 106 21.99 9.19 -11.95
CA LYS A 106 21.50 9.94 -13.10
C LYS A 106 20.14 9.38 -13.52
N ILE A 107 19.16 10.26 -13.62
CA ILE A 107 17.81 9.96 -14.08
C ILE A 107 17.69 10.49 -15.50
N ASN A 108 17.33 9.65 -16.47
CA ASN A 108 17.03 10.06 -17.84
C ASN A 108 15.53 9.91 -18.12
N ALA A 109 14.97 10.81 -18.92
CA ALA A 109 13.58 10.76 -19.35
C ALA A 109 13.44 11.02 -20.86
N GLY A 110 12.52 10.31 -21.50
CA GLY A 110 12.23 10.45 -22.92
C GLY A 110 10.93 9.79 -23.34
N LEU A 111 10.67 9.80 -24.64
CA LEU A 111 9.54 9.10 -25.27
C LEU A 111 10.06 7.84 -25.94
N ASP A 112 9.39 6.72 -25.71
CA ASP A 112 9.57 5.49 -26.49
C ASP A 112 9.06 5.75 -27.92
N VAL A 113 9.96 6.10 -28.82
CA VAL A 113 9.66 6.47 -30.22
C VAL A 113 9.46 5.22 -31.05
N ASN A 114 10.20 4.15 -30.75
CA ASN A 114 10.19 2.91 -31.52
C ASN A 114 9.15 1.87 -31.05
N GLY A 115 8.62 2.02 -29.83
CA GLY A 115 7.56 1.21 -29.24
C GLY A 115 8.05 -0.08 -28.57
N ASN A 116 9.32 -0.19 -28.18
CA ASN A 116 9.90 -1.43 -27.63
C ASN A 116 9.88 -1.53 -26.10
N GLY A 117 9.44 -0.49 -25.39
CA GLY A 117 9.35 -0.47 -23.93
C GLY A 117 10.65 -0.17 -23.16
N ASN A 118 11.74 0.14 -23.85
CA ASN A 118 13.01 0.60 -23.26
C ASN A 118 13.29 2.05 -23.67
N LEU A 119 14.07 2.78 -22.87
CA LEU A 119 14.51 4.13 -23.20
C LEU A 119 15.95 4.09 -23.71
N GLU A 120 16.14 4.39 -24.99
CA GLU A 120 17.47 4.40 -25.60
C GLU A 120 18.15 5.77 -25.54
N GLU A 121 19.48 5.80 -25.71
CA GLU A 121 20.25 7.05 -25.67
C GLU A 121 19.79 8.09 -26.71
N SER A 122 19.29 7.65 -27.86
CA SER A 122 18.69 8.51 -28.90
C SER A 122 17.30 9.05 -28.56
N GLU A 123 16.64 8.49 -27.56
CA GLU A 123 15.27 8.85 -27.13
C GLU A 123 15.26 9.72 -25.86
N ILE A 124 16.39 9.79 -25.15
CA ILE A 124 16.57 10.67 -23.98
C ILE A 124 16.44 12.13 -24.42
N THR A 125 15.46 12.82 -23.82
CA THR A 125 15.22 14.26 -24.04
C THR A 125 15.65 15.13 -22.87
N SER A 126 15.80 14.52 -21.68
CA SER A 126 16.20 15.20 -20.45
C SER A 126 16.97 14.27 -19.52
N SER A 127 17.92 14.83 -18.77
CA SER A 127 18.63 14.15 -17.69
C SER A 127 18.68 15.03 -16.44
N ALA A 128 18.57 14.41 -15.28
CA ALA A 128 18.80 15.02 -13.97
C ALA A 128 19.82 14.19 -13.18
N PHE A 129 20.56 14.83 -12.28
CA PHE A 129 21.55 14.18 -11.41
C PHE A 129 21.13 14.38 -9.96
N ILE A 130 21.17 13.32 -9.17
CA ILE A 130 21.02 13.35 -7.71
C ILE A 130 22.34 12.86 -7.16
N CYS A 131 23.13 13.79 -6.63
CA CYS A 131 24.45 13.50 -6.09
C CYS A 131 24.36 13.02 -4.64
N ASN A 132 25.24 12.09 -4.28
CA ASN A 132 25.46 11.70 -2.89
C ASN A 132 25.97 12.92 -2.09
N GLY A 133 25.62 12.96 -0.80
CA GLY A 133 26.29 13.84 0.15
C GLY A 133 27.77 13.46 0.30
N VAL A 134 28.51 14.22 1.11
CA VAL A 134 29.59 13.58 1.89
C VAL A 134 28.92 12.66 2.89
N ASP A 135 29.50 11.48 3.13
CA ASP A 135 29.14 10.67 4.28
C ASP A 135 29.28 11.56 5.52
N GLY A 136 28.22 11.66 6.31
CA GLY A 136 28.32 12.32 7.61
C GLY A 136 29.23 11.47 8.48
N ASP A 137 30.16 12.09 9.20
CA ASP A 137 30.85 11.39 10.28
C ASP A 137 29.77 10.82 11.23
N ASN A 138 29.83 9.51 11.51
CA ASN A 138 28.83 8.76 12.29
C ASN A 138 28.78 9.15 13.80
N ASN A 139 29.25 10.36 14.10
CA ASN A 139 29.47 10.96 15.40
C ASN A 139 28.42 12.03 15.73
N GLY A 140 27.39 12.21 14.88
CA GLY A 140 26.28 13.11 15.16
C GLY A 140 25.46 12.63 16.36
N LEU A 141 25.68 13.23 17.53
CA LEU A 141 24.99 12.90 18.77
C LEU A 141 23.84 13.89 19.05
N THR A 142 22.83 13.40 19.75
CA THR A 142 21.71 14.22 20.25
C THR A 142 21.58 14.00 21.75
N ARG A 143 21.55 15.10 22.52
CA ARG A 143 21.40 15.08 23.97
C ARG A 143 20.14 15.85 24.36
N ILE A 144 19.22 15.18 25.04
CA ILE A 144 17.98 15.79 25.51
C ILE A 144 18.07 15.99 27.02
N THR A 145 17.84 17.22 27.48
CA THR A 145 17.74 17.58 28.90
C THR A 145 16.45 18.35 29.16
N ASN A 146 16.04 18.49 30.41
CA ASN A 146 14.90 19.35 30.75
C ASN A 146 15.29 20.83 30.56
N GLU A 147 14.37 21.65 30.02
CA GLU A 147 14.47 23.11 30.02
C GLU A 147 13.57 23.67 31.12
N ASN A 148 14.14 24.52 31.97
CA ASN A 148 13.42 25.06 33.12
C ASN A 148 12.40 26.13 32.73
N ALA A 149 11.37 26.29 33.56
CA ALA A 149 10.42 27.39 33.43
C ALA A 149 11.15 28.74 33.59
N GLY A 150 11.18 29.53 32.52
CA GLY A 150 12.05 30.69 32.44
C GLY A 150 11.84 31.52 31.17
N VAL A 151 12.87 32.27 30.78
CA VAL A 151 12.82 33.20 29.64
C VAL A 151 12.72 32.50 28.28
N THR A 152 13.21 31.26 28.16
CA THR A 152 13.14 30.44 26.94
C THR A 152 11.78 29.77 26.80
N CYS A 153 11.37 29.02 27.83
CA CYS A 153 10.10 28.31 27.89
C CYS A 153 9.33 28.73 29.16
N ALA A 154 8.21 29.43 29.01
CA ALA A 154 7.48 30.00 30.14
C ALA A 154 6.92 28.96 31.14
N ASN A 155 6.62 27.73 30.67
CA ASN A 155 6.16 26.61 31.51
C ASN A 155 7.21 25.47 31.60
N GLY A 156 8.46 25.74 31.21
CA GLY A 156 9.47 24.70 31.00
C GLY A 156 9.26 23.93 29.70
N GLY A 157 10.11 22.94 29.46
CA GLY A 157 10.14 22.18 28.21
C GLY A 157 11.24 21.13 28.18
N LEU A 158 11.61 20.70 26.98
CA LEU A 158 12.84 19.95 26.72
C LEU A 158 13.83 20.83 25.95
N LYS A 159 15.10 20.80 26.34
CA LYS A 159 16.25 21.28 25.59
C LYS A 159 16.82 20.12 24.80
N VAL A 160 16.97 20.29 23.50
CA VAL A 160 17.54 19.29 22.59
C VAL A 160 18.79 19.89 21.97
N ASP A 161 19.94 19.36 22.40
CA ASP A 161 21.24 19.70 21.85
C ASP A 161 21.63 18.68 20.77
N TYR A 162 22.19 19.16 19.67
CA TYR A 162 22.76 18.39 18.58
C TYR A 162 24.19 18.88 18.32
N GLY A 163 25.08 17.94 18.02
CA GLY A 163 26.45 18.24 17.65
C GLY A 163 27.21 17.01 17.21
N ILE A 164 28.49 17.17 16.91
CA ILE A 164 29.39 16.09 16.51
C ILE A 164 30.28 15.75 17.69
N ASP A 165 30.34 14.49 18.10
CA ASP A 165 31.36 13.98 19.01
C ASP A 165 32.74 14.09 18.33
N VAL A 166 33.46 15.16 18.62
CA VAL A 166 34.78 15.47 18.04
C VAL A 166 35.88 14.60 18.66
N ASN A 167 35.64 14.02 19.83
CA ASN A 167 36.66 13.37 20.64
C ASN A 167 36.54 11.82 20.64
N ASN A 168 35.40 11.31 20.18
CA ASN A 168 35.00 9.90 20.05
C ASN A 168 34.83 9.18 21.40
N ASP A 169 34.41 9.88 22.47
CA ASP A 169 34.08 9.27 23.77
C ASP A 169 32.62 8.78 23.90
N GLY A 170 31.78 9.08 22.91
CA GLY A 170 30.37 8.69 22.86
C GLY A 170 29.43 9.62 23.64
N VAL A 171 29.90 10.77 24.15
CA VAL A 171 29.13 11.69 24.99
C VAL A 171 29.17 13.11 24.44
N LEU A 172 28.01 13.63 24.00
CA LEU A 172 27.89 15.02 23.56
C LEU A 172 28.11 15.98 24.72
N ASN A 173 29.31 16.56 24.82
CA ASN A 173 29.63 17.56 25.84
C ASN A 173 29.35 18.99 25.34
N ASP A 174 29.36 19.96 26.26
CA ASP A 174 28.92 21.34 25.97
C ASP A 174 29.81 22.09 24.96
N LEU A 175 31.01 21.58 24.63
CA LEU A 175 31.91 22.15 23.63
C LEU A 175 31.67 21.59 22.22
N GLU A 176 30.90 20.51 22.11
CA GLU A 176 30.58 19.81 20.85
C GLU A 176 29.18 20.16 20.32
N VAL A 177 28.35 20.85 21.12
CA VAL A 177 27.01 21.27 20.72
C VAL A 177 27.08 22.37 19.66
N ASP A 178 26.73 22.03 18.42
CA ASP A 178 26.59 22.98 17.31
C ASP A 178 25.23 23.70 17.33
N TYR A 179 24.16 22.99 17.72
CA TYR A 179 22.79 23.48 17.66
C TYR A 179 21.98 23.09 18.89
N THR A 180 21.24 24.05 19.45
CA THR A 180 20.25 23.82 20.50
C THR A 180 18.86 24.23 20.02
N THR A 181 17.86 23.39 20.25
CA THR A 181 16.43 23.71 20.07
C THR A 181 15.64 23.40 21.34
N TYR A 182 14.44 23.97 21.46
CA TYR A 182 13.61 23.87 22.65
C TYR A 182 12.18 23.47 22.30
N ALA A 183 11.64 22.48 23.01
CA ALA A 183 10.24 22.07 22.94
C ALA A 183 9.52 22.52 24.22
N CYS A 184 8.93 23.72 24.20
CA CYS A 184 8.26 24.31 25.37
C CYS A 184 6.84 23.75 25.59
N PHE A 185 6.44 23.61 26.85
CA PHE A 185 5.08 23.21 27.23
C PHE A 185 4.09 24.41 27.25
N ASP A 186 2.83 24.15 26.95
CA ASP A 186 1.76 25.15 26.83
C ASP A 186 0.95 25.37 28.13
N GLN A 187 1.02 24.43 29.07
CA GLN A 187 0.29 24.43 30.34
C GLN A 187 1.25 24.29 31.54
N SER A 188 0.91 24.95 32.66
CA SER A 188 1.62 24.82 33.94
C SER A 188 1.13 23.60 34.74
N SER A 189 1.29 22.38 34.19
CA SER A 189 1.20 21.15 34.99
C SER A 189 2.53 20.87 35.69
N SER A 190 2.49 20.21 36.87
CA SER A 190 3.69 19.70 37.55
C SER A 190 4.63 19.04 36.54
N LEU A 191 5.92 19.42 36.56
CA LEU A 191 6.86 19.01 35.52
C LEU A 191 6.95 17.48 35.51
N SER A 192 6.60 16.87 34.38
CA SER A 192 6.75 15.43 34.19
C SER A 192 8.22 15.14 33.93
N LEU A 193 8.96 14.80 34.99
CA LEU A 193 10.38 14.47 34.90
C LEU A 193 10.55 13.01 34.47
N ILE A 194 11.54 12.79 33.61
CA ILE A 194 12.03 11.47 33.22
C ILE A 194 13.49 11.39 33.64
N ASN A 195 13.84 10.36 34.39
CA ASN A 195 15.22 10.00 34.69
C ASN A 195 15.55 8.70 33.96
N ILE A 196 16.69 8.66 33.27
CA ILE A 196 17.16 7.51 32.51
C ILE A 196 18.55 7.16 33.04
N THR A 197 18.70 5.94 33.53
CA THR A 197 19.96 5.43 34.10
C THR A 197 20.24 4.03 33.62
N ASP A 198 21.51 3.65 33.50
CA ASP A 198 21.87 2.27 33.19
C ASP A 198 21.36 1.32 34.30
N GLU A 199 20.72 0.23 33.90
CA GLU A 199 20.36 -0.89 34.78
C GLU A 199 21.48 -1.93 34.69
N PRO A 200 22.16 -2.27 35.81
CA PRO A 200 23.19 -3.30 35.81
C PRO A 200 22.62 -4.71 35.60
N GLU A 201 23.48 -5.65 35.23
CA GLU A 201 23.13 -7.09 35.17
C GLU A 201 22.55 -7.57 36.50
N GLY A 202 21.32 -8.10 36.48
CA GLY A 202 20.61 -8.46 37.69
C GLY A 202 19.20 -9.02 37.48
N SER A 203 18.42 -9.03 38.57
CA SER A 203 17.07 -9.63 38.59
C SER A 203 16.00 -8.88 37.80
N PHE A 204 16.28 -7.64 37.37
CA PHE A 204 15.38 -6.86 36.52
C PHE A 204 15.75 -6.99 35.04
N CYS A 205 17.04 -7.00 34.72
CA CYS A 205 17.57 -7.24 33.39
C CYS A 205 18.79 -8.17 33.45
N GLU A 206 18.68 -9.38 32.91
CA GLU A 206 19.72 -10.42 33.02
C GLU A 206 21.05 -10.02 32.37
N ASN A 207 21.03 -9.19 31.32
CA ASN A 207 22.22 -8.65 30.62
C ASN A 207 22.36 -7.12 30.77
N GLY A 208 21.81 -6.56 31.85
CA GLY A 208 21.69 -5.13 32.06
C GLY A 208 20.76 -4.44 31.05
N GLY A 209 20.76 -3.11 31.01
CA GLY A 209 19.91 -2.33 30.12
C GLY A 209 19.75 -0.90 30.60
N ILE A 210 18.56 -0.36 30.43
CA ILE A 210 18.20 1.02 30.79
C ILE A 210 16.98 1.00 31.70
N LYS A 211 17.10 1.65 32.87
CA LYS A 211 15.99 1.98 33.77
C LYS A 211 15.46 3.37 33.40
N ILE A 212 14.15 3.47 33.25
CA ILE A 212 13.42 4.69 32.94
C ILE A 212 12.41 4.94 34.06
N ASP A 213 12.70 5.93 34.90
CA ASP A 213 11.76 6.42 35.91
C ASP A 213 11.04 7.67 35.40
N THR A 214 9.73 7.73 35.60
CA THR A 214 8.91 8.90 35.26
C THR A 214 8.04 9.28 36.44
N GLY A 215 7.94 10.58 36.72
CA GLY A 215 7.11 11.10 37.79
C GLY A 215 6.79 12.58 37.60
N LEU A 216 6.07 13.15 38.55
CA LEU A 216 5.77 14.58 38.58
C LEU A 216 6.65 15.22 39.65
N ASP A 217 7.36 16.30 39.32
CA ASP A 217 7.99 17.18 40.30
C ASP A 217 6.88 17.79 41.19
N LEU A 218 6.75 17.27 42.42
CA LEU A 218 5.72 17.66 43.37
C LEU A 218 6.21 18.76 44.31
N ASN A 219 7.53 18.82 44.54
CA ASN A 219 8.13 19.76 45.48
C ASN A 219 8.78 20.99 44.81
N GLY A 220 8.94 20.96 43.49
CA GLY A 220 9.43 22.05 42.65
C GLY A 220 10.96 22.17 42.55
N ASN A 221 11.70 21.12 42.92
CA ASN A 221 13.17 21.14 42.96
C ASN A 221 13.85 20.75 41.64
N GLN A 222 13.09 20.37 40.61
CA GLN A 222 13.56 19.97 39.28
C GLN A 222 14.42 18.68 39.25
N VAL A 223 14.38 17.87 40.31
CA VAL A 223 14.99 16.54 40.38
C VAL A 223 13.87 15.52 40.56
N LEU A 224 13.90 14.40 39.83
CA LEU A 224 12.95 13.32 40.09
C LEU A 224 13.38 12.57 41.36
N ASP A 225 12.89 13.03 42.51
CA ASP A 225 13.14 12.39 43.80
C ASP A 225 12.50 10.98 43.86
N ASP A 226 13.09 10.06 44.62
CA ASP A 226 12.56 8.68 44.78
C ASP A 226 11.08 8.64 45.23
N ALA A 227 10.62 9.66 45.94
CA ALA A 227 9.24 9.80 46.41
C ALA A 227 8.25 10.32 45.34
N GLU A 228 8.77 10.79 44.21
CA GLU A 228 8.02 11.41 43.11
C GLU A 228 7.89 10.50 41.89
N ILE A 229 8.71 9.44 41.80
CA ILE A 229 8.62 8.38 40.79
C ILE A 229 7.24 7.72 40.85
N GLN A 230 6.48 7.82 39.76
CA GLN A 230 5.15 7.21 39.62
C GLN A 230 5.19 5.92 38.82
N ILE A 231 6.12 5.81 37.86
CA ILE A 231 6.28 4.66 36.98
C ILE A 231 7.78 4.41 36.80
N THR A 232 8.23 3.21 37.11
CA THR A 232 9.52 2.68 36.68
C THR A 232 9.29 1.67 35.56
N LYS A 233 10.05 1.78 34.47
CA LYS A 233 10.15 0.78 33.41
C LYS A 233 11.60 0.39 33.19
N TYR A 234 11.81 -0.84 32.75
CA TYR A 234 13.12 -1.35 32.35
C TYR A 234 13.07 -1.68 30.85
N VAL A 235 14.06 -1.20 30.11
CA VAL A 235 14.38 -1.61 28.75
C VAL A 235 15.64 -2.45 28.85
N CYS A 236 15.47 -3.75 29.02
CA CYS A 236 16.58 -4.66 29.16
C CYS A 236 17.29 -4.87 27.83
N ASN A 237 18.62 -4.95 27.88
CA ASN A 237 19.39 -5.48 26.77
C ASN A 237 18.97 -6.94 26.59
N GLY A 238 18.40 -7.23 25.41
CA GLY A 238 18.36 -8.60 24.93
C GLY A 238 19.78 -9.16 24.79
N ILE A 239 19.88 -10.47 24.61
CA ILE A 239 21.12 -11.05 24.09
C ILE A 239 21.27 -10.47 22.68
N ASP A 240 22.22 -9.54 22.56
CA ASP A 240 22.48 -8.65 21.43
C ASP A 240 21.33 -7.71 21.02
N GLY A 241 21.50 -6.42 21.35
CA GLY A 241 20.70 -5.32 20.83
C GLY A 241 21.02 -5.03 19.36
N ILE A 242 20.76 -5.99 18.48
CA ILE A 242 20.87 -5.83 17.03
C ILE A 242 19.58 -5.16 16.52
N ILE A 243 19.73 -4.04 15.82
CA ILE A 243 18.77 -3.67 14.79
C ILE A 243 18.75 -4.82 13.78
N ASN A 244 17.80 -5.75 13.92
CA ASN A 244 17.65 -6.85 12.97
C ASN A 244 17.37 -6.27 11.58
N GLU A 245 18.42 -6.08 10.79
CA GLU A 245 18.37 -5.72 9.37
C GLU A 245 17.89 -6.94 8.55
N GLU A 246 16.71 -7.46 8.91
CA GLU A 246 16.01 -8.51 8.19
C GLU A 246 15.33 -7.92 6.95
N ILE A 247 15.92 -8.15 5.77
CA ILE A 247 15.24 -7.85 4.52
C ILE A 247 14.28 -9.00 4.21
N ARG A 248 12.97 -8.73 4.32
CA ARG A 248 11.89 -9.69 4.02
C ARG A 248 11.38 -9.48 2.60
N ILE A 249 11.83 -10.32 1.66
CA ILE A 249 11.42 -10.27 0.26
C ILE A 249 10.27 -11.24 0.03
N LYS A 250 9.12 -10.71 -0.38
CA LYS A 250 7.93 -11.51 -0.72
C LYS A 250 8.16 -12.26 -2.04
N ILE A 251 8.05 -13.59 -2.01
CA ILE A 251 8.33 -14.41 -3.20
C ILE A 251 7.11 -14.46 -4.13
N VAL A 252 5.89 -14.54 -3.60
CA VAL A 252 4.66 -14.70 -4.40
C VAL A 252 3.59 -13.68 -4.01
N GLU A 253 2.95 -13.06 -4.99
CA GLU A 253 1.80 -12.17 -4.84
C GLU A 253 0.52 -12.93 -4.47
N GLY A 254 -0.23 -12.44 -3.47
CA GLY A 254 -1.61 -12.88 -3.26
C GLY A 254 -2.23 -12.37 -1.95
N ILE A 255 -3.35 -11.67 -2.07
CA ILE A 255 -4.20 -11.31 -0.93
C ILE A 255 -5.06 -12.54 -0.59
N GLY A 256 -4.64 -13.30 0.44
CA GLY A 256 -5.50 -14.25 1.15
C GLY A 256 -5.67 -15.68 0.60
N THR A 257 -5.10 -16.05 -0.55
CA THR A 257 -5.30 -17.40 -1.15
C THR A 257 -4.11 -17.96 -1.97
N ALA A 258 -2.92 -17.36 -1.90
CA ALA A 258 -1.85 -17.50 -2.92
C ALA A 258 -1.41 -18.93 -3.27
N ALA A 259 -1.37 -19.86 -2.30
CA ALA A 259 -1.03 -21.26 -2.53
C ALA A 259 -2.08 -22.16 -1.87
N THR A 260 -2.90 -22.83 -2.68
CA THR A 260 -3.81 -23.89 -2.21
C THR A 260 -3.72 -25.09 -3.13
N THR A 261 -3.82 -26.30 -2.58
CA THR A 261 -3.83 -27.55 -3.33
C THR A 261 -4.60 -28.62 -2.59
N THR A 262 -5.15 -29.57 -3.34
CA THR A 262 -5.69 -30.83 -2.82
C THR A 262 -4.98 -32.05 -3.41
N SER A 263 -3.83 -31.88 -4.06
CA SER A 263 -3.11 -33.01 -4.68
C SER A 263 -1.77 -33.27 -4.03
N SER A 264 -1.40 -34.55 -3.99
CA SER A 264 -0.05 -35.01 -3.67
C SER A 264 0.95 -34.75 -4.80
N THR A 265 0.49 -34.39 -6.00
CA THR A 265 1.37 -33.94 -7.10
C THR A 265 1.73 -32.47 -6.86
N PRO A 266 3.02 -32.12 -6.75
CA PRO A 266 3.41 -30.73 -6.48
C PRO A 266 3.04 -29.79 -7.63
N ILE A 267 2.46 -28.65 -7.26
CA ILE A 267 2.25 -27.50 -8.15
C ILE A 267 3.43 -26.54 -8.01
N LEU A 268 3.78 -25.88 -9.12
CA LEU A 268 4.77 -24.81 -9.15
C LEU A 268 4.05 -23.47 -9.20
N ILE A 269 4.43 -22.55 -8.33
CA ILE A 269 3.87 -21.20 -8.26
C ILE A 269 5.01 -20.23 -8.50
N SER A 270 4.95 -19.51 -9.64
CA SER A 270 5.98 -18.54 -10.01
C SER A 270 5.98 -17.34 -9.08
N GLY A 271 7.18 -16.87 -8.78
CA GLY A 271 7.41 -15.71 -7.92
C GLY A 271 8.22 -14.62 -8.62
N ILE A 272 9.32 -14.24 -7.99
CA ILE A 272 10.19 -13.11 -8.36
C ILE A 272 11.45 -13.55 -9.10
N SER A 273 12.04 -12.66 -9.90
CA SER A 273 13.44 -12.75 -10.26
C SER A 273 14.30 -12.29 -9.07
N PHE A 274 15.35 -13.04 -8.74
CA PHE A 274 16.18 -12.82 -7.57
C PHE A 274 17.64 -13.12 -7.88
N ASP A 275 18.53 -12.23 -7.43
CA ASP A 275 19.97 -12.40 -7.47
C ASP A 275 20.52 -12.00 -6.10
N LYS A 276 21.14 -12.95 -5.38
CA LYS A 276 21.67 -12.70 -4.03
C LYS A 276 22.81 -11.68 -4.03
N ARG A 277 23.50 -11.49 -5.15
CA ARG A 277 24.63 -10.56 -5.32
C ARG A 277 24.20 -9.09 -5.32
N ASN A 278 22.90 -8.82 -5.44
CA ASN A 278 22.32 -7.48 -5.30
C ASN A 278 22.16 -7.03 -3.84
N PHE A 279 22.56 -7.85 -2.86
CA PHE A 279 22.40 -7.57 -1.43
C PHE A 279 23.76 -7.61 -0.70
N ASP A 280 24.35 -6.43 -0.47
CA ASP A 280 25.61 -6.31 0.26
C ASP A 280 25.48 -6.70 1.74
N ASN A 281 26.53 -7.33 2.26
CA ASN A 281 26.72 -7.75 3.67
C ASN A 281 25.70 -8.76 4.21
N ILE A 282 25.01 -9.52 3.35
CA ILE A 282 24.16 -10.65 3.78
C ILE A 282 25.03 -11.89 4.03
N ASP A 283 24.91 -12.50 5.20
CA ASP A 283 25.66 -13.71 5.57
C ASP A 283 24.76 -14.95 5.76
N ALA A 284 23.44 -14.75 5.90
CA ALA A 284 22.48 -15.85 5.99
C ALA A 284 21.17 -15.51 5.29
N ILE A 285 20.55 -16.49 4.64
CA ILE A 285 19.26 -16.36 3.96
C ILE A 285 18.38 -17.52 4.41
N PHE A 286 17.13 -17.22 4.74
CA PHE A 286 16.16 -18.21 5.17
C PHE A 286 14.89 -18.13 4.31
N PHE A 287 14.23 -19.25 4.10
CA PHE A 287 12.90 -19.33 3.53
C PHE A 287 11.87 -19.41 4.67
N GLU A 288 10.94 -18.45 4.71
CA GLU A 288 9.86 -18.38 5.70
C GLU A 288 8.51 -18.58 5.02
N SER A 289 7.66 -19.45 5.57
CA SER A 289 6.26 -19.58 5.13
C SER A 289 5.41 -20.18 6.25
N ASP A 290 4.09 -19.96 6.19
CA ASP A 290 3.14 -20.42 7.20
C ASP A 290 2.09 -21.42 6.65
N PRO A 291 2.51 -22.62 6.21
CA PRO A 291 1.59 -23.63 5.69
C PRO A 291 0.61 -24.16 6.74
N TYR A 292 -0.58 -24.59 6.27
CA TYR A 292 -1.60 -25.22 7.09
C TYR A 292 -2.46 -26.21 6.29
N VAL A 293 -3.13 -27.11 6.99
CA VAL A 293 -4.02 -28.14 6.42
C VAL A 293 -5.45 -28.03 6.95
N SER A 294 -6.41 -28.66 6.28
CA SER A 294 -7.77 -28.85 6.81
C SER A 294 -7.87 -29.98 7.85
N ASN A 295 -6.97 -30.96 7.76
CA ASN A 295 -6.99 -32.22 8.51
C ASN A 295 -5.57 -32.55 8.96
N ASN A 296 -5.35 -32.69 10.27
CA ASN A 296 -4.03 -32.97 10.85
C ASN A 296 -3.47 -34.38 10.56
N SER A 297 -4.22 -35.21 9.82
CA SER A 297 -3.74 -36.47 9.23
C SER A 297 -2.97 -36.26 7.91
N ASN A 298 -3.16 -35.11 7.26
CA ASN A 298 -2.41 -34.66 6.08
C ASN A 298 -1.28 -33.71 6.50
N PHE A 299 -0.28 -33.54 5.63
CA PHE A 299 0.76 -32.52 5.77
C PHE A 299 0.77 -31.60 4.54
N ALA A 300 0.98 -30.32 4.78
CA ALA A 300 1.31 -29.34 3.75
C ALA A 300 2.83 -29.31 3.56
N LEU A 301 3.29 -29.35 2.31
CA LEU A 301 4.69 -29.44 1.90
C LEU A 301 5.02 -28.22 1.03
N VAL A 302 5.79 -27.25 1.54
CA VAL A 302 6.24 -26.06 0.80
C VAL A 302 7.77 -26.05 0.75
N GLU A 303 8.36 -25.84 -0.42
CA GLU A 303 9.80 -25.59 -0.56
C GLU A 303 10.06 -24.50 -1.60
N LEU A 304 11.25 -23.90 -1.55
CA LEU A 304 11.69 -22.91 -2.51
C LEU A 304 12.16 -23.62 -3.80
N TYR A 305 11.77 -23.07 -4.96
CA TYR A 305 12.03 -23.69 -6.25
C TYR A 305 12.67 -22.69 -7.22
N ASN A 306 13.81 -23.07 -7.80
CA ASN A 306 14.43 -22.35 -8.90
C ASN A 306 13.77 -22.79 -10.20
N ILE A 307 12.99 -21.88 -10.79
CA ILE A 307 12.23 -22.09 -12.02
C ILE A 307 13.13 -21.97 -13.25
N SER A 308 14.19 -21.16 -13.21
CA SER A 308 15.17 -21.05 -14.29
C SER A 308 15.83 -22.40 -14.59
N ASP A 309 16.23 -23.12 -13.55
CA ASP A 309 16.92 -24.43 -13.67
C ASP A 309 16.01 -25.65 -13.43
N ASN A 310 14.75 -25.41 -13.07
CA ASN A 310 13.76 -26.45 -12.76
C ASN A 310 14.22 -27.42 -11.63
N VAL A 311 14.81 -26.87 -10.56
CA VAL A 311 15.30 -27.60 -9.38
C VAL A 311 14.78 -27.01 -8.07
N GLY A 312 14.57 -27.86 -7.05
CA GLY A 312 14.29 -27.41 -5.68
C GLY A 312 15.57 -26.94 -4.99
N ILE A 313 15.47 -25.91 -4.15
CA ILE A 313 16.60 -25.44 -3.33
C ILE A 313 16.67 -26.31 -2.07
N ASN A 314 17.85 -26.92 -1.81
CA ASN A 314 18.02 -27.80 -0.65
C ASN A 314 17.72 -27.07 0.67
N ASN A 315 17.40 -27.85 1.70
CA ASN A 315 17.15 -27.36 3.05
C ASN A 315 15.95 -26.39 3.22
N THR A 316 15.15 -26.15 2.18
CA THR A 316 13.96 -25.26 2.23
C THR A 316 12.62 -25.94 2.47
N LEU A 317 12.56 -27.28 2.56
CA LEU A 317 11.29 -28.00 2.73
C LEU A 317 10.68 -27.77 4.11
N LEU A 318 9.60 -26.99 4.15
CA LEU A 318 8.72 -26.79 5.28
C LEU A 318 7.57 -27.81 5.21
N ARG A 319 7.41 -28.63 6.25
CA ARG A 319 6.40 -29.69 6.31
C ARG A 319 5.64 -29.63 7.64
N THR A 320 4.32 -29.41 7.59
CA THR A 320 3.47 -29.32 8.80
C THR A 320 2.08 -29.90 8.62
N ASN A 321 1.49 -30.41 9.70
CA ASN A 321 0.08 -30.81 9.80
C ASN A 321 -0.74 -29.87 10.69
N ASN A 322 -0.24 -28.66 10.97
CA ASN A 322 -0.97 -27.66 11.71
C ASN A 322 -2.25 -27.27 10.95
N VAL A 323 -3.38 -27.33 11.65
CA VAL A 323 -4.65 -26.78 11.15
C VAL A 323 -4.64 -25.26 11.27
N PHE A 324 -5.51 -24.56 10.53
CA PHE A 324 -5.53 -23.09 10.47
C PHE A 324 -5.52 -22.36 11.83
N SER A 325 -6.14 -22.93 12.88
CA SER A 325 -6.14 -22.36 14.24
C SER A 325 -4.82 -22.49 15.01
N LEU A 326 -3.87 -23.28 14.49
CA LEU A 326 -2.52 -23.52 15.00
C LEU A 326 -1.46 -23.11 13.97
N LYS A 327 -1.82 -22.25 13.01
CA LYS A 327 -0.94 -21.76 11.96
C LYS A 327 0.21 -20.96 12.59
N GLU A 328 1.44 -21.29 12.20
CA GLU A 328 2.67 -20.63 12.65
C GLU A 328 3.59 -20.37 11.45
N ALA A 329 4.48 -19.37 11.57
CA ALA A 329 5.53 -19.15 10.59
C ALA A 329 6.67 -20.16 10.82
N LEU A 330 6.99 -20.93 9.79
CA LEU A 330 8.07 -21.90 9.78
C LEU A 330 9.24 -21.33 8.98
N LEU A 331 10.46 -21.53 9.49
CA LEU A 331 11.70 -21.06 8.90
C LEU A 331 12.55 -22.25 8.47
N SER A 332 13.21 -22.14 7.32
CA SER A 332 14.19 -23.13 6.86
C SER A 332 15.50 -23.06 7.66
N ASN A 333 16.45 -23.93 7.33
CA ASN A 333 17.86 -23.66 7.66
C ASN A 333 18.38 -22.47 6.83
N ASP A 334 19.60 -22.00 7.11
CA ASP A 334 20.30 -21.07 6.22
C ASP A 334 20.56 -21.73 4.85
N ILE A 335 20.26 -20.97 3.79
CA ILE A 335 20.36 -21.35 2.37
C ILE A 335 21.22 -20.38 1.56
N PHE A 336 21.96 -19.45 2.17
CA PHE A 336 22.86 -18.53 1.45
C PHE A 336 23.80 -19.24 0.46
N ASN A 337 24.32 -20.40 0.87
CA ASN A 337 25.22 -21.25 0.08
C ASN A 337 24.51 -22.24 -0.87
N GLU A 338 23.19 -22.41 -0.74
CA GLU A 338 22.37 -23.26 -1.62
C GLU A 338 21.79 -22.46 -2.82
N LEU A 339 21.86 -21.13 -2.75
CA LEU A 339 21.44 -20.22 -3.82
C LEU A 339 22.63 -19.92 -4.76
N PRO A 340 22.43 -19.91 -6.09
CA PRO A 340 23.50 -19.72 -7.07
C PRO A 340 24.01 -18.26 -7.11
N GLU A 341 25.17 -18.07 -7.74
CA GLU A 341 25.81 -16.76 -7.96
C GLU A 341 25.35 -16.10 -9.27
N GLU A 342 24.04 -16.17 -9.56
CA GLU A 342 23.42 -15.58 -10.76
C GLU A 342 21.94 -15.26 -10.53
N GLU A 343 21.35 -14.47 -11.44
CA GLU A 343 19.92 -14.13 -11.39
C GLU A 343 19.05 -15.34 -11.76
N ILE A 344 18.14 -15.70 -10.87
CA ILE A 344 17.22 -16.84 -11.03
C ILE A 344 15.77 -16.42 -10.79
N ASN A 345 14.84 -17.11 -11.47
CA ASN A 345 13.42 -16.97 -11.18
C ASN A 345 13.07 -17.91 -10.03
N LEU A 346 12.78 -17.34 -8.87
CA LEU A 346 12.32 -18.08 -7.70
C LEU A 346 10.81 -18.19 -7.67
N GLY A 347 10.34 -19.35 -7.25
CA GLY A 347 8.96 -19.60 -6.87
C GLY A 347 8.91 -20.58 -5.71
N ILE A 348 7.72 -21.14 -5.48
CA ILE A 348 7.56 -22.24 -4.53
C ILE A 348 7.05 -23.49 -5.24
N ARG A 349 7.49 -24.65 -4.75
CA ARG A 349 6.89 -25.95 -5.07
C ARG A 349 6.02 -26.35 -3.88
N PHE A 350 4.76 -26.64 -4.14
CA PHE A 350 3.75 -26.84 -3.10
C PHE A 350 2.90 -28.09 -3.34
N SER A 351 2.71 -28.92 -2.32
CA SER A 351 1.79 -30.08 -2.38
C SER A 351 1.08 -30.33 -1.06
N ALA A 352 -0.02 -31.09 -1.12
CA ALA A 352 -0.44 -31.92 0.00
C ALA A 352 0.46 -33.15 0.08
N GLU A 353 0.46 -33.86 1.20
CA GLU A 353 1.09 -35.19 1.30
C GLU A 353 0.08 -36.30 0.93
N LEU A 354 -1.20 -36.08 1.25
CA LEU A 354 -2.30 -36.97 0.91
C LEU A 354 -3.13 -36.40 -0.24
N ASP A 355 -3.33 -37.19 -1.30
CA ASP A 355 -4.14 -36.80 -2.45
C ASP A 355 -5.63 -36.72 -2.05
N GLY A 356 -6.28 -35.61 -2.40
CA GLY A 356 -7.64 -35.25 -2.00
C GLY A 356 -7.74 -34.35 -0.76
N GLU A 357 -6.69 -34.21 0.05
CA GLU A 357 -6.72 -33.43 1.30
C GLU A 357 -6.25 -31.98 1.10
N PHE A 358 -7.00 -31.02 1.67
CA PHE A 358 -6.72 -29.61 1.46
C PHE A 358 -5.49 -29.14 2.25
N SER A 359 -4.59 -28.49 1.52
CA SER A 359 -3.40 -27.82 2.03
C SER A 359 -3.36 -26.39 1.49
N ALA A 360 -2.91 -25.45 2.31
CA ALA A 360 -2.68 -24.07 1.91
C ALA A 360 -1.39 -23.53 2.52
N SER A 361 -0.89 -22.43 1.97
CA SER A 361 0.11 -21.58 2.61
C SER A 361 -0.30 -20.12 2.53
N GLY A 362 0.11 -19.31 3.52
CA GLY A 362 0.07 -17.86 3.38
C GLY A 362 1.23 -17.37 2.52
N ILE A 363 1.78 -16.21 2.87
CA ILE A 363 2.75 -15.52 2.00
C ILE A 363 4.15 -16.10 2.25
N PRO A 364 4.83 -16.65 1.21
CA PRO A 364 6.21 -17.08 1.32
C PRO A 364 7.17 -15.88 1.22
N TYR A 365 8.20 -15.86 2.07
CA TYR A 365 9.25 -14.84 2.10
C TYR A 365 10.65 -15.46 2.02
N LEU A 366 11.58 -14.73 1.42
CA LEU A 366 13.00 -14.83 1.79
C LEU A 366 13.27 -13.85 2.93
N VAL A 367 13.98 -14.29 3.95
CA VAL A 367 14.47 -13.49 5.07
C VAL A 367 15.98 -13.45 4.99
N LEU A 368 16.54 -12.32 4.54
CA LEU A 368 17.98 -12.12 4.41
C LEU A 368 18.48 -11.45 5.70
N ARG A 369 19.57 -11.94 6.28
CA ARG A 369 20.19 -11.43 7.50
C ARG A 369 21.65 -11.03 7.26
N ARG A 370 22.02 -9.89 7.83
CA ARG A 370 23.40 -9.41 7.97
C ARG A 370 23.98 -9.91 9.29
N SER A 371 25.27 -10.23 9.35
CA SER A 371 25.98 -10.29 10.63
C SER A 371 26.39 -8.88 11.06
N ASN A 372 26.52 -8.68 12.38
CA ASN A 372 27.16 -7.51 12.96
C ASN A 372 28.68 -7.72 13.08
#